data_AF-A0A967T239-F1
#
_entry.id   AF-A0A967T239-F1
#
_cell.length_a   1.000
_cell.length_b   1.000
_cell.length_c   1.000
_cell.angle_alpha   90.00
_cell.angle_beta   90.00
_cell.angle_gamma   90.00
#
_symmetry.space_group_name_H-M   'P 1'
#
loop_
_entity.id
_entity.type
_entity.pdbx_description
1 polymer ?
#
loop_
_entity_poly.entity_id
_entity_poly.type
_entity_poly.pdbx_seq_one_letter_code
_entity_poly.pdbx_strand_id
1 'polypeptide(L)' 'KFAIIEMGTNHKGEIEYLANIVRPTIAAVTNIGESHLAGFKNKQAVALEKSNIFKFQNNNDVAVINIDSEYKD' A
#
# COMPACT_ATOMS: atom_id res chain seq x y z
N LYS A 1 -2.62 15.47 17.27
CA LYS A 1 -3.12 15.96 15.95
C LYS A 1 -2.89 14.86 14.95
N PHE A 2 -3.75 14.72 13.94
CA PHE A 2 -3.71 13.61 12.99
C PHE A 2 -3.91 14.13 11.57
N ALA A 3 -3.41 13.37 10.58
CA ALA A 3 -3.69 13.55 9.16
C ALA A 3 -4.08 12.19 8.57
N ILE A 4 -5.05 12.19 7.67
CA ILE A 4 -5.46 11.01 6.91
C ILE A 4 -5.13 11.32 5.45
N ILE A 5 -4.28 10.49 4.84
CA ILE A 5 -3.77 10.72 3.50
C ILE A 5 -4.07 9.48 2.66
N GLU A 6 -4.83 9.66 1.60
CA GLU A 6 -5.05 8.62 0.59
C GLU A 6 -3.81 8.51 -0.31
N MET A 7 -3.35 7.28 -0.55
CA MET A 7 -2.22 7.00 -1.47
C MET A 7 -2.70 6.07 -2.59
N GLY A 8 -2.77 6.61 -3.80
CA GLY A 8 -3.09 5.88 -5.03
C GLY A 8 -1.84 5.57 -5.86
N THR A 9 -2.00 4.68 -6.84
CA THR A 9 -0.94 4.31 -7.78
C THR A 9 -1.52 3.93 -9.14
N ASN A 10 -0.84 4.38 -10.20
CA ASN A 10 -1.00 4.00 -11.59
C ASN A 10 0.21 3.20 -12.10
N HIS A 11 1.40 3.44 -11.53
CA HIS A 11 2.67 2.85 -11.95
C HIS A 11 3.48 2.31 -10.78
N LYS A 12 4.31 1.31 -11.06
CA LYS A 12 5.20 0.70 -10.07
C LYS A 12 6.15 1.75 -9.45
N GLY A 13 6.26 1.74 -8.13
CA GLY A 13 7.16 2.59 -7.34
C GLY A 13 6.51 3.87 -6.79
N GLU A 14 5.27 4.17 -7.16
CA GLU A 14 4.58 5.38 -6.70
C GLU A 14 4.18 5.29 -5.22
N ILE A 15 3.72 4.12 -4.76
CA ILE A 15 3.37 3.95 -3.35
C ILE A 15 4.61 4.07 -2.47
N GLU A 16 5.74 3.51 -2.91
CA GLU A 16 7.02 3.68 -2.20
C GLU A 16 7.39 5.16 -2.12
N TYR A 17 7.33 5.88 -3.24
CA TYR A 17 7.64 7.31 -3.27
C TYR A 17 6.75 8.12 -2.32
N LEU A 18 5.43 7.89 -2.34
CA LEU A 18 4.48 8.58 -1.47
C LEU A 18 4.67 8.22 0.01
N ALA A 19 4.89 6.94 0.33
CA ALA A 19 5.13 6.48 1.69
C ALA A 19 6.41 7.07 2.28
N ASN A 20 7.45 7.28 1.45
CA ASN A 20 8.69 7.92 1.87
C ASN A 20 8.46 9.40 2.26
N ILE A 21 7.58 10.10 1.55
CA ILE A 21 7.23 11.50 1.85
C ILE A 21 6.40 11.58 3.12
N VAL A 22 5.35 10.75 3.20
CA VAL A 22 4.34 10.87 4.26
C VAL A 22 4.79 10.26 5.58
N ARG A 23 5.63 9.21 5.55
CA ARG A 23 6.09 8.46 6.73
C ARG A 23 4.93 8.07 7.67
N PRO A 24 3.97 7.24 7.18
CA PRO A 24 2.78 6.91 7.94
C PRO A 24 3.12 6.06 9.18
N THR A 25 2.69 6.52 10.35
CA THR A 25 2.77 5.74 11.60
C THR A 25 1.67 4.68 11.71
N ILE A 26 0.60 4.85 10.93
CA ILE A 26 -0.44 3.85 10.69
C ILE A 26 -0.66 3.79 9.18
N ALA A 27 -0.44 2.63 8.58
CA ALA A 27 -0.69 2.37 7.18
C ALA A 27 -1.74 1.27 7.03
N ALA A 28 -2.61 1.40 6.03
CA ALA A 28 -3.69 0.44 5.81
C ALA A 28 -3.83 0.09 4.33
N VAL A 29 -3.97 -1.20 4.04
CA VAL A 29 -4.42 -1.69 2.73
C VAL A 29 -5.78 -2.33 2.90
N THR A 30 -6.81 -1.70 2.33
CA THR A 30 -8.21 -2.12 2.50
C THR A 30 -8.62 -3.21 1.51
N ASN A 31 -8.09 -3.19 0.29
CA ASN A 31 -8.34 -4.21 -0.73
C ASN A 31 -7.21 -4.29 -1.77
N ILE A 32 -7.15 -5.43 -2.47
CA ILE A 32 -6.40 -5.61 -3.71
C ILE A 32 -7.40 -5.94 -4.84
N GLY A 33 -7.83 -4.92 -5.57
CA GLY A 33 -8.73 -5.05 -6.71
C GLY A 33 -8.04 -5.18 -8.08
N GLU A 34 -8.84 -5.38 -9.13
CA GLU A 34 -8.43 -5.34 -10.54
C GLU A 34 -8.33 -3.90 -11.05
N SER A 35 -7.49 -3.08 -10.41
CA SER A 35 -7.22 -1.72 -10.85
C SER A 35 -5.90 -1.66 -11.63
N HIS A 36 -5.85 -0.86 -12.69
CA HIS A 36 -4.62 -0.54 -13.43
C HIS A 36 -3.88 -1.76 -14.00
N LEU A 37 -4.59 -2.82 -14.40
CA LEU A 37 -3.99 -4.04 -14.98
C LEU A 37 -3.14 -3.76 -16.23
N ALA A 38 -3.43 -2.71 -16.99
CA ALA A 38 -2.59 -2.27 -18.10
C ALA A 38 -1.16 -1.88 -17.65
N GLY A 39 -1.00 -1.35 -16.43
CA GLY A 39 0.28 -0.97 -15.83
C GLY A 39 0.93 -2.07 -14.98
N PHE A 40 0.14 -2.91 -14.30
CA PHE A 40 0.64 -3.92 -13.35
C PHE A 40 0.59 -5.37 -13.85
N LYS A 41 -0.04 -5.66 -15.00
CA LYS A 41 -0.23 -7.00 -15.59
C LYS A 41 -1.17 -7.94 -14.83
N ASN A 42 -1.10 -8.01 -13.50
CA ASN A 42 -1.95 -8.90 -12.68
C ASN A 42 -2.16 -8.36 -11.24
N LYS A 43 -3.10 -8.96 -10.50
CA LYS A 43 -3.41 -8.61 -9.10
C LYS A 43 -2.22 -8.76 -8.14
N GLN A 44 -1.36 -9.76 -8.37
CA GLN A 44 -0.16 -9.96 -7.53
C GLN A 44 0.79 -8.76 -7.62
N ALA A 45 0.96 -8.18 -8.81
CA ALA A 45 1.75 -6.97 -8.98
C ALA A 45 1.08 -5.74 -8.36
N VAL A 46 -0.25 -5.66 -8.36
CA VAL A 46 -0.99 -4.62 -7.62
C VAL A 46 -0.78 -4.79 -6.11
N ALA A 47 -0.81 -6.02 -5.60
CA ALA A 47 -0.53 -6.31 -4.19
C ALA A 47 0.90 -5.90 -3.79
N LEU A 48 1.89 -6.28 -4.61
CA LEU A 48 3.29 -5.89 -4.40
C LEU A 48 3.51 -4.38 -4.47
N GLU A 49 2.79 -3.67 -5.34
CA GLU A 49 2.89 -2.22 -5.37
C GLU A 49 2.27 -1.59 -4.12
N LYS A 50 1.06 -2.00 -3.75
CA LYS A 50 0.34 -1.44 -2.59
C LYS A 50 1.03 -1.77 -1.27
N SER A 51 1.71 -2.92 -1.15
CA SER A 51 2.46 -3.28 0.06
C SER A 51 3.65 -2.36 0.35
N ASN A 52 4.13 -1.60 -0.65
CA ASN A 52 5.18 -0.60 -0.42
C ASN A 52 4.77 0.51 0.56
N ILE A 53 3.48 0.64 0.90
CA ILE A 53 3.02 1.59 1.92
C ILE A 53 3.63 1.29 3.30
N PHE A 54 4.01 0.04 3.54
CA PHE A 54 4.62 -0.43 4.79
C PHE A 54 6.15 -0.33 4.81
N LYS A 55 6.78 0.01 3.68
CA LYS A 55 8.25 -0.12 3.48
C LYS A 55 9.10 0.68 4.47
N PHE A 56 8.55 1.78 4.98
CA PHE A 56 9.26 2.71 5.87
C PHE A 56 8.76 2.67 7.32
N GLN A 57 7.97 1.66 7.67
CA GLN A 57 7.47 1.48 9.04
C GLN A 57 8.54 0.88 9.96
N ASN A 58 8.41 1.20 11.24
CA ASN A 58 9.28 0.80 12.33
C ASN A 58 8.50 -0.12 13.29
N ASN A 59 9.19 -0.72 14.28
CA ASN A 59 8.54 -1.57 15.30
C ASN A 59 7.45 -0.86 16.14
N ASN A 60 7.40 0.46 16.11
CA ASN A 60 6.40 1.26 16.84
C ASN A 60 5.21 1.69 15.97
N ASP A 61 5.23 1.38 14.66
CA ASP A 61 4.17 1.73 13.73
C ASP A 61 3.18 0.57 13.56
N VAL A 62 2.01 0.88 13.00
CA VAL A 62 0.91 -0.08 12.84
C VAL A 62 0.64 -0.35 11.37
N ALA A 63 0.71 -1.62 10.98
CA ALA A 63 0.23 -2.11 9.70
C ALA A 63 -1.18 -2.68 9.86
N VAL A 64 -2.12 -2.19 9.05
CA VAL A 64 -3.50 -2.71 8.99
C VAL A 64 -3.69 -3.43 7.66
N ILE A 65 -3.97 -4.73 7.74
CA ILE A 65 -4.14 -5.60 6.59
C ILE A 65 -5.54 -6.21 6.65
N ASN A 66 -6.23 -6.24 5.52
CA ASN A 66 -7.49 -6.95 5.38
C ASN A 66 -7.26 -8.48 5.39
N ILE A 67 -7.73 -9.15 6.44
CA ILE A 67 -7.57 -10.60 6.63
C ILE A 67 -8.37 -11.47 5.66
N ASP A 68 -9.36 -10.88 4.98
CA ASP A 68 -10.17 -11.54 3.95
C ASP A 68 -9.48 -11.47 2.57
N SER A 69 -8.36 -10.73 2.46
CA SER A 69 -7.56 -10.66 1.23
C SER A 69 -6.81 -11.97 0.97
N GLU A 70 -6.76 -12.41 -0.29
CA GLU A 70 -5.86 -13.48 -0.74
C GLU A 70 -4.37 -13.10 -0.63
N TYR A 71 -4.07 -11.81 -0.46
CA TYR A 71 -2.72 -11.24 -0.36
C TYR A 71 -2.43 -10.68 1.04
N LYS A 72 -2.89 -11.37 2.08
CA LYS A 72 -2.75 -10.93 3.48
C LYS A 72 -1.40 -11.23 4.12
N ASP A 73 -0.63 -12.13 3.51
CA ASP A 73 0.71 -12.54 3.93
C ASP A 73 1.79 -11.73 3.18
#